data_AF-A0A8T7ATN7-F1
#
_entry.id   AF-A0A8T7ATN7-F1
#
_cell.length_a   1.000
_cell.length_b   1.000
_cell.length_c   1.000
_cell.angle_alpha   90.00
_cell.angle_beta   90.00
_cell.angle_gamma   90.00
#
_symmetry.space_group_name_H-M   'P 1'
#
loop_
_entity.id
_entity.type
_entity.pdbx_description
1 polymer ?
#
loop_
_entity_poly.entity_id
_entity_poly.type
_entity_poly.pdbx_seq_one_letter_code
_entity_poly.pdbx_strand_id
1 'polypeptide(L)' 'MSLREEVERLLPNWESWYPSLFHAAEDLGIIRARVCSPSSLMLSNRHARVQSDAENAFKDKWGGRE' A
#
# COMPACT_ATOMS: atom_id res chain seq x y z
N MET A 1 -19.15 6.03 15.96
CA MET A 1 -17.91 5.30 16.27
C MET A 1 -16.81 5.85 15.38
N SER A 2 -15.76 6.38 15.98
CA SER A 2 -14.58 6.85 15.27
C SER A 2 -13.52 5.75 15.18
N LEU A 3 -12.62 5.83 14.21
CA LEU A 3 -11.49 4.89 14.08
C LEU A 3 -10.64 4.84 15.35
N ARG A 4 -10.45 6.00 16.00
CA ARG A 4 -9.72 6.11 17.26
C ARG A 4 -10.40 5.31 18.37
N GLU A 5 -11.72 5.42 18.51
CA GLU A 5 -12.48 4.65 19.51
C GLU A 5 -12.39 3.13 19.28
N GLU A 6 -12.46 2.69 18.02
CA GLU A 6 -12.34 1.27 17.66
C GLU A 6 -10.96 0.71 18.02
N VAL A 7 -9.90 1.47 17.71
CA VAL A 7 -8.51 1.11 18.04
C VAL A 7 -8.31 1.10 19.55
N GLU A 8 -8.75 2.13 20.28
CA GLU A 8 -8.57 2.22 21.73
C GLU A 8 -9.27 1.08 22.47
N ARG A 9 -10.42 0.62 21.96
CA ARG A 9 -11.15 -0.52 22.52
C ARG A 9 -10.41 -1.85 22.32
N LEU A 10 -9.70 -2.01 21.20
CA LEU A 10 -8.96 -3.23 20.87
C LEU A 10 -7.55 -3.25 21.46
N LEU A 11 -6.87 -2.10 21.44
CA LEU A 11 -5.52 -1.91 21.94
C LEU A 11 -5.43 -0.60 22.75
N PRO A 12 -5.71 -0.66 24.06
CA PRO A 12 -5.56 0.50 24.94
C PRO A 12 -4.11 0.97 24.99
N ASN A 13 -3.88 2.28 25.02
CA ASN A 13 -2.53 2.89 25.01
C ASN A 13 -1.68 2.52 23.79
N TRP A 14 -2.29 2.32 22.62
CA TRP A 14 -1.59 2.02 21.36
C TRP A 14 -0.52 3.07 20.99
N GLU A 15 -0.65 4.32 21.46
CA GLU A 15 0.30 5.42 21.24
C GLU A 15 1.72 5.10 21.76
N SER A 16 1.86 4.17 22.72
CA SER A 16 3.17 3.72 23.21
C SER A 16 3.88 2.75 22.27
N TRP A 17 3.13 2.11 21.37
CA TRP A 17 3.62 1.03 20.51
C TRP A 17 3.72 1.46 19.05
N TYR A 18 2.83 2.37 18.62
CA TYR A 18 2.72 2.77 17.23
C TYR A 18 2.92 4.28 17.06
N PRO A 19 3.67 4.70 16.02
CA PRO A 19 3.92 6.11 15.75
C PRO A 19 2.69 6.84 15.18
N SER A 20 1.66 6.13 14.72
CA SER A 20 0.41 6.73 14.27
C SER A 20 -0.79 5.79 14.44
N LEU A 21 -1.98 6.39 14.59
CA LEU A 21 -3.25 5.66 14.70
C LEU A 21 -3.48 4.73 13.50
N PHE A 22 -3.03 5.16 12.31
CA PHE A 22 -3.20 4.39 11.08
C PHE A 22 -2.35 3.12 11.05
N HIS A 23 -1.14 3.14 11.61
CA HIS A 23 -0.34 1.92 11.73
C HIS A 23 -1.00 0.91 12.67
N ALA A 24 -1.48 1.37 13.83
CA ALA A 24 -2.22 0.50 14.75
C ALA A 24 -3.51 -0.06 14.09
N ALA A 25 -4.24 0.77 13.35
CA ALA A 25 -5.46 0.35 12.66
C ALA A 25 -5.20 -0.62 11.49
N GLU A 26 -4.07 -0.49 10.79
CA GLU A 26 -3.63 -1.39 9.72
C GLU A 26 -3.29 -2.78 10.28
N ASP A 27 -2.47 -2.82 11.34
CA ASP A 27 -2.07 -4.08 12.00
C ASP A 27 -3.27 -4.79 12.65
N LEU A 28 -4.20 -4.03 13.24
CA LEU A 28 -5.46 -4.58 13.77
C LEU A 28 -6.45 -5.01 12.68
N GLY A 29 -6.17 -4.74 11.41
CA GLY A 29 -7.04 -5.08 10.28
C GLY A 29 -8.36 -4.29 10.23
N ILE A 30 -8.47 -3.20 11.00
CA ILE A 30 -9.65 -2.33 11.06
C ILE A 30 -9.80 -1.58 9.73
N ILE A 31 -8.67 -1.13 9.17
CA ILE A 31 -8.61 -0.53 7.84
C ILE A 31 -7.96 -1.49 6.86
N ARG A 32 -8.61 -1.67 5.69
CA ARG A 32 -8.04 -2.41 4.55
C ARG A 32 -7.22 -1.52 3.61
N ALA A 33 -7.14 -0.22 3.90
CA ALA A 33 -6.45 0.74 3.07
C ALA A 33 -4.95 0.68 3.36
N ARG A 34 -4.15 0.27 2.37
CA ARG A 34 -2.69 0.37 2.43
C ARG A 34 -2.28 1.84 2.36
N VAL A 35 -1.59 2.33 3.39
CA VAL A 35 -0.96 3.65 3.35
C VAL A 35 0.21 3.57 2.38
N CYS A 36 0.03 4.16 1.20
CA CYS A 36 1.08 4.19 0.18
C CYS A 36 1.93 5.45 0.37
N SER A 37 3.24 5.35 0.08
CA SER A 37 4.10 6.54 0.00
C SER A 37 3.53 7.52 -1.02
N PRO A 38 3.72 8.85 -0.86
CA PRO A 38 3.22 9.84 -1.81
C PRO A 38 3.68 9.57 -3.25
N SER A 39 4.89 9.05 -3.42
CA SER A 39 5.44 8.62 -4.71
C SER A 39 4.62 7.53 -5.40
N SER A 40 3.91 6.68 -4.65
CA SER A 40 3.05 5.61 -5.19
C SER A 40 1.66 6.10 -5.63
N LEU A 41 1.28 7.32 -5.28
CA LEU A 41 0.09 8.01 -5.82
C LEU A 41 0.38 8.69 -7.16
N MET A 42 1.66 8.91 -7.48
CA MET A 42 2.09 9.53 -8.72
C MET A 42 1.71 8.62 -9.91
N LEU A 43 0.79 9.10 -10.75
CA LEU A 43 0.22 8.33 -11.85
C LEU A 43 1.32 7.76 -12.78
N SER A 44 2.36 8.57 -13.02
CA SER A 44 3.56 8.20 -13.78
C SER A 44 4.20 6.91 -13.26
N ASN A 45 4.34 6.76 -11.94
CA ASN A 45 4.93 5.57 -11.32
C ASN A 45 4.01 4.35 -11.41
N ARG A 46 2.68 4.54 -11.29
CA ARG A 46 1.71 3.46 -11.49
C ARG A 46 1.73 2.94 -12.92
N HIS A 47 1.82 3.84 -13.88
CA HIS A 47 1.84 3.51 -15.31
C HIS A 47 3.20 2.96 -15.76
N ALA A 48 4.31 3.40 -15.17
CA ALA A 48 5.64 2.89 -15.47
C ALA A 48 5.75 1.37 -15.25
N ARG A 49 5.13 0.84 -14.19
CA ARG A 49 5.10 -0.61 -13.95
C ARG A 49 4.32 -1.35 -15.04
N VAL A 50 3.12 -0.85 -15.38
CA VAL A 50 2.28 -1.44 -16.44
C VAL A 50 2.97 -1.38 -17.79
N GLN A 51 3.66 -0.27 -18.09
CA GLN A 51 4.45 -0.12 -19.30
C GLN A 51 5.61 -1.11 -19.35
N SER A 52 6.38 -1.25 -18.26
CA SER A 52 7.48 -2.21 -18.17
C SER A 52 6.99 -3.65 -18.32
N ASP A 53 5.86 -4.01 -17.70
CA ASP A 53 5.24 -5.32 -17.85
C ASP A 53 4.80 -5.57 -19.31
N ALA A 54 4.24 -4.56 -19.98
CA ALA A 54 3.85 -4.64 -21.38
C ALA A 54 5.06 -4.78 -22.32
N GLU A 55 6.15 -4.06 -22.07
CA GLU A 55 7.41 -4.15 -22.82
C GLU A 55 8.07 -5.52 -22.64
N ASN A 56 8.08 -6.05 -21.42
CA ASN A 56 8.57 -7.41 -21.16
C ASN A 56 7.71 -8.46 -21.86
N ALA A 57 6.38 -8.37 -21.75
CA ALA A 57 5.48 -9.28 -22.45
C ALA A 57 5.59 -9.18 -23.98
N PHE A 58 5.87 -7.98 -24.50
CA PHE A 58 6.14 -7.77 -25.92
C PHE A 58 7.45 -8.46 -26.34
N LYS A 59 8.53 -8.27 -25.58
CA LYS A 59 9.82 -8.95 -25.80
C LYS A 59 9.66 -10.46 -25.73
N ASP A 60 8.96 -11.00 -24.74
CA ASP A 60 8.76 -12.44 -24.57
C ASP A 60 7.98 -13.08 -25.73
N LYS A 61 7.00 -12.36 -26.30
CA LYS A 61 6.15 -12.87 -27.38
C LYS A 61 6.73 -12.66 -28.78
N TRP A 62 7.46 -11.58 -28.99
CA TRP A 62 7.82 -11.10 -30.32
C TRP A 62 9.30 -10.73 -30.48
N GLY A 63 10.02 -10.52 -29.38
CA GLY A 63 11.46 -10.34 -29.38
C GLY A 63 12.13 -11.70 -29.37
N GLY A 64 12.36 -12.28 -30.55
CA GLY A 64 13.20 -13.48 -30.68
C GLY A 64 14.51 -13.28 -29.92
N ARG A 65 14.94 -14.30 -29.16
CA ARG A 65 16.28 -14.33 -28.55
C ARG A 65 17.31 -14.11 -29.66
N GLU A 66 18.06 -13.02 -29.58
CA GLU A 66 19.38 -12.94 -30.23
C GLU A 66 20.31 -14.02 -29.65
#